data_AF-A0A059X9K4-F1
#
_entry.id   AF-A0A059X9K4-F1
#
_cell.length_a   1.000
_cell.length_b   1.000
_cell.length_c   1.000
_cell.angle_alpha   90.00
_cell.angle_beta   90.00
_cell.angle_gamma   90.00
#
_symmetry.space_group_name_H-M   'P 1'
#
loop_
_entity.id
_entity.type
_entity.pdbx_description
1 polymer ?
#
loop_
_entity_poly.entity_id
_entity_poly.type
_entity_poly.pdbx_seq_one_letter_code
_entity_poly.pdbx_strand_id
1 'polypeptide(L)'
;MRSTLISSVVALMISATSAQALESSMTARSSLSPADLWKKIGDFCGITAWDPAIEWCDLSEDGKQRTIQFFGGIGRVVAHLENWDTSNLIFSWTSSSALSPVSNYRARVSVTEDGQTSALKLTASYDANGVSDAEAQKIIDGAIYRSLCISGPLLCSDDPRSATPAEVVGFEGQSFSSTPLTLRGYLRRPDGVGPFPAVVLLHGCNGFAGQLDQNWGMKIADWGYVTLTVDRFGPRRLKNTCRGGGPPDVAFDAYRALDFLVQQQFVDPRRVIVVGFSQGGWLSLSSVERGFVEQTSEKKFRAAAAFYPPCTAVKGPMTVPTLILIGDNDDWTPADACRKLVNGQDDLGVSRRKGEGEPMQLIVYPSAHHGFDLQSLQMPVQYFGHHLEFNKAAADQSSDALRDFLQSVTGEPGK
;
A
#
# COMPACT_ATOMS: atom_id res chain seq x y z
N MET A 1 2.34 -23.44 -87.96
CA MET A 1 3.18 -23.14 -86.79
C MET A 1 2.28 -22.71 -85.65
N ARG A 2 1.97 -23.61 -84.72
CA ARG A 2 1.32 -23.32 -83.44
C ARG A 2 2.41 -23.37 -82.38
N SER A 3 2.69 -22.26 -81.71
CA SER A 3 3.60 -22.20 -80.56
C SER A 3 2.75 -22.10 -79.30
N THR A 4 2.90 -23.07 -78.42
CA THR A 4 2.19 -23.18 -77.14
C THR A 4 3.13 -22.65 -76.05
N LEU A 5 2.71 -21.58 -75.36
CA LEU A 5 3.40 -21.03 -74.20
C LEU A 5 3.22 -21.94 -72.99
N ILE A 6 4.32 -22.29 -72.33
CA ILE A 6 4.36 -22.96 -71.03
C ILE A 6 4.51 -21.87 -69.97
N SER A 7 3.48 -21.66 -69.14
CA SER A 7 3.58 -20.82 -67.94
C SER A 7 4.02 -21.67 -66.75
N SER A 8 5.14 -21.30 -66.14
CA SER A 8 5.64 -21.85 -64.88
C SER A 8 4.97 -21.13 -63.71
N VAL A 9 4.22 -21.85 -62.86
CA VAL A 9 3.68 -21.32 -61.60
C VAL A 9 4.71 -21.55 -60.50
N VAL A 10 5.24 -20.47 -59.94
CA VAL A 10 6.02 -20.50 -58.70
C VAL A 10 5.04 -20.39 -57.53
N ALA A 11 4.93 -21.45 -56.73
CA ALA A 11 4.16 -21.43 -55.49
C ALA A 11 4.95 -20.70 -54.40
N LEU A 12 4.46 -19.54 -53.98
CA LEU A 12 4.98 -18.81 -52.82
C LEU A 12 4.40 -19.47 -51.55
N MET A 13 5.22 -20.22 -50.82
CA MET A 13 4.87 -20.73 -49.50
C MET A 13 4.90 -19.58 -48.49
N ILE A 14 3.74 -19.04 -48.15
CA ILE A 14 3.57 -18.11 -47.02
C ILE A 14 3.54 -18.96 -45.75
N SER A 15 4.63 -18.96 -45.01
CA SER A 15 4.66 -19.50 -43.64
C SER A 15 3.84 -18.57 -42.75
N ALA A 16 2.64 -19.00 -42.38
CA ALA A 16 1.85 -18.36 -41.33
C ALA A 16 2.56 -18.61 -39.98
N THR A 17 3.29 -17.61 -39.50
CA THR A 17 3.68 -17.56 -38.09
C THR A 17 2.42 -17.22 -37.29
N SER A 18 1.85 -18.20 -36.59
CA SER A 18 0.83 -17.97 -35.58
C SER A 18 1.37 -16.92 -34.61
N ALA A 19 0.71 -15.77 -34.48
CA ALA A 19 1.02 -14.82 -33.42
C ALA A 19 0.86 -15.57 -32.08
N GLN A 20 1.95 -15.72 -31.32
CA GLN A 20 1.88 -16.33 -30.00
C GLN A 20 1.23 -15.33 -29.04
N ALA A 21 0.33 -15.80 -28.19
CA ALA A 21 -0.24 -14.98 -27.13
C ALA A 21 0.89 -14.45 -26.23
N LEU A 22 0.74 -13.21 -25.78
CA LEU A 22 1.63 -12.61 -24.78
C LEU A 22 1.44 -13.32 -23.44
N GLU A 23 2.52 -13.44 -22.67
CA GLU A 23 2.54 -14.10 -21.38
C GLU A 23 3.16 -13.18 -20.32
N SER A 24 2.48 -13.07 -19.19
CA SER A 24 2.96 -12.38 -17.99
C SER A 24 2.95 -13.34 -16.82
N SER A 25 3.95 -13.26 -15.96
CA SER A 25 4.01 -14.08 -14.76
C SER A 25 4.70 -13.37 -13.60
N MET A 26 4.18 -13.61 -12.39
CA MET A 26 4.83 -13.19 -11.17
C MET A 26 4.70 -14.26 -10.09
N THR A 27 5.72 -14.36 -9.23
CA THR A 27 5.70 -15.16 -8.01
C THR A 27 5.96 -14.26 -6.81
N ALA A 28 5.11 -14.38 -5.79
CA ALA A 28 5.21 -13.68 -4.52
C ALA A 28 5.35 -14.70 -3.37
N ARG A 29 6.24 -14.45 -2.43
CA ARG A 29 6.44 -15.32 -1.26
C ARG A 29 5.51 -14.94 -0.11
N SER A 30 5.22 -15.89 0.76
CA SER A 30 4.37 -15.73 1.94
C SER A 30 4.94 -16.52 3.10
N SER A 31 4.98 -15.93 4.30
CA SER A 31 5.35 -16.66 5.53
C SER A 31 4.29 -17.67 5.99
N LEU A 32 3.16 -17.77 5.29
CA LEU A 32 2.08 -18.71 5.61
C LEU A 32 2.38 -20.10 5.06
N SER A 33 1.78 -21.11 5.67
CA SER A 33 1.69 -22.44 5.06
C SER A 33 0.90 -22.36 3.74
N PRO A 34 1.13 -23.27 2.77
CA PRO A 34 0.35 -23.32 1.53
C PRO A 34 -1.16 -23.37 1.78
N ALA A 35 -1.58 -24.16 2.78
CA ALA A 35 -2.99 -24.29 3.14
C ALA A 35 -3.58 -22.99 3.71
N ASP A 36 -2.86 -22.26 4.56
CA ASP A 36 -3.36 -21.01 5.15
C ASP A 36 -3.33 -19.85 4.15
N LEU A 37 -2.37 -19.85 3.23
CA LEU A 37 -2.39 -18.93 2.10
C LEU A 37 -3.57 -19.22 1.18
N TRP A 38 -3.81 -20.49 0.86
CA TRP A 38 -4.94 -20.88 0.02
C TRP A 38 -6.29 -20.51 0.64
N LYS A 39 -6.47 -20.64 1.96
CA LYS A 39 -7.68 -20.14 2.65
C LYS A 39 -7.93 -18.65 2.44
N LYS A 40 -6.87 -17.84 2.22
CA LYS A 40 -6.99 -16.40 1.96
C LYS A 40 -7.30 -16.08 0.50
N ILE A 41 -6.73 -16.82 -0.44
CA ILE A 41 -6.71 -16.42 -1.87
C ILE A 41 -7.49 -17.36 -2.79
N GLY A 42 -7.80 -18.57 -2.34
CA GLY A 42 -8.44 -19.63 -3.15
C GLY A 42 -9.95 -19.46 -3.33
N ASP A 43 -10.58 -18.50 -2.66
CA ASP A 43 -11.97 -18.11 -2.91
C ASP A 43 -12.03 -17.20 -4.16
N PHE A 44 -12.69 -17.70 -5.21
CA PHE A 44 -12.79 -17.03 -6.49
C PHE A 44 -13.43 -15.63 -6.41
N CYS A 45 -14.40 -15.40 -5.51
CA CYS A 45 -15.01 -14.08 -5.33
C CYS A 45 -14.56 -13.38 -4.03
N GLY A 46 -13.90 -14.13 -3.16
CA GLY A 46 -13.16 -13.64 -2.00
C GLY A 46 -11.96 -12.74 -2.34
N ILE A 47 -11.68 -12.51 -3.63
CA ILE A 47 -10.68 -11.53 -4.09
C ILE A 47 -10.86 -10.14 -3.48
N THR A 48 -12.09 -9.74 -3.15
CA THR A 48 -12.36 -8.48 -2.46
C THR A 48 -11.76 -8.41 -1.05
N ALA A 49 -11.40 -9.54 -0.44
CA ALA A 49 -10.79 -9.59 0.89
C ALA A 49 -9.29 -9.26 0.84
N TRP A 50 -8.69 -9.32 -0.35
CA TRP A 50 -7.25 -9.20 -0.52
C TRP A 50 -6.82 -8.38 -1.73
N ASP A 51 -7.71 -7.85 -2.57
CA ASP A 51 -7.39 -6.81 -3.54
C ASP A 51 -8.28 -5.57 -3.30
N PRO A 52 -7.79 -4.51 -2.61
CA PRO A 52 -8.54 -3.29 -2.33
C PRO A 52 -8.85 -2.45 -3.58
N ALA A 53 -8.32 -2.80 -4.77
CA ALA A 53 -8.79 -2.17 -6.00
C ALA A 53 -10.21 -2.63 -6.37
N ILE A 54 -10.70 -3.74 -5.78
CA ILE A 54 -12.01 -4.31 -6.04
C ILE A 54 -13.02 -3.83 -5.00
N GLU A 55 -14.07 -3.16 -5.49
CA GLU A 55 -15.19 -2.64 -4.70
C GLU A 55 -16.12 -3.73 -4.20
N TRP A 56 -16.56 -4.56 -5.14
CA TRP A 56 -17.37 -5.72 -4.86
C TRP A 56 -17.15 -6.77 -5.94
N CYS A 57 -17.53 -7.99 -5.59
CA CYS A 57 -17.54 -9.13 -6.49
C CYS A 57 -18.89 -9.83 -6.30
N ASP A 58 -19.61 -10.05 -7.40
CA ASP A 58 -20.82 -10.85 -7.44
C ASP A 58 -20.52 -12.18 -8.12
N LEU A 59 -20.88 -13.27 -7.46
CA LEU A 59 -20.73 -14.62 -8.00
C LEU A 59 -22.07 -15.10 -8.57
N SER A 60 -22.04 -15.75 -9.73
CA SER A 60 -23.21 -16.42 -10.30
C SER A 60 -23.67 -17.56 -9.40
N GLU A 61 -24.95 -17.96 -9.52
CA GLU A 61 -25.53 -19.04 -8.71
C GLU A 61 -24.76 -20.37 -8.84
N ASP A 62 -24.19 -20.64 -10.02
CA ASP A 62 -23.40 -21.85 -10.27
C ASP A 62 -21.95 -21.76 -9.79
N GLY A 63 -21.53 -20.61 -9.26
CA GLY A 63 -20.18 -20.37 -8.77
C GLY A 63 -19.10 -20.25 -9.85
N LYS A 64 -19.46 -20.28 -11.15
CA LYS A 64 -18.51 -20.34 -12.25
C LYS A 64 -18.24 -19.01 -12.92
N GLN A 65 -19.01 -17.97 -12.64
CA GLN A 65 -18.80 -16.64 -13.18
C GLN A 65 -18.76 -15.64 -12.03
N ARG A 66 -17.81 -14.71 -12.09
CA ARG A 66 -17.78 -13.55 -11.21
C ARG A 66 -17.86 -12.26 -12.01
N THR A 67 -18.57 -11.28 -11.47
CA THR A 67 -18.51 -9.89 -11.92
C THR A 67 -17.77 -9.08 -10.88
N ILE A 68 -16.64 -8.49 -11.28
CA ILE A 68 -15.81 -7.64 -10.45
C ILE A 68 -16.08 -6.19 -10.82
N GLN A 69 -16.34 -5.34 -9.83
CA GLN A 69 -16.33 -3.89 -9.97
C GLN A 69 -15.06 -3.35 -9.32
N PHE A 70 -14.29 -2.56 -10.07
CA PHE A 70 -13.16 -1.83 -9.51
C PHE A 70 -13.63 -0.54 -8.86
N PHE A 71 -12.98 -0.15 -7.77
CA PHE A 71 -13.36 0.99 -6.97
C PHE A 71 -13.54 2.25 -7.82
N GLY A 72 -14.75 2.77 -7.70
CA GLY A 72 -15.40 3.90 -8.35
C GLY A 72 -15.24 4.03 -9.86
N GLY A 73 -15.82 3.02 -10.49
CA GLY A 73 -16.37 3.12 -11.84
C GLY A 73 -15.35 2.94 -12.94
N ILE A 74 -14.10 2.61 -12.61
CA ILE A 74 -13.01 2.41 -13.59
C ILE A 74 -13.36 1.27 -14.57
N GLY A 75 -14.18 0.32 -14.14
CA GLY A 75 -14.78 -0.67 -15.05
C GLY A 75 -15.34 -1.88 -14.33
N ARG A 76 -16.06 -2.70 -15.10
CA ARG A 76 -16.51 -4.04 -14.69
C ARG A 76 -15.75 -5.08 -15.51
N VAL A 77 -15.33 -6.14 -14.84
CA VAL A 77 -14.72 -7.32 -15.48
C VAL A 77 -15.58 -8.52 -15.16
N VAL A 78 -15.93 -9.26 -16.21
CA VAL A 78 -16.61 -10.55 -16.05
C VAL A 78 -15.57 -11.63 -16.25
N ALA A 79 -15.45 -12.53 -15.27
CA ALA A 79 -14.49 -13.63 -15.30
C ALA A 79 -15.21 -14.97 -15.15
N HIS A 80 -14.79 -15.95 -15.94
CA HIS A 80 -15.31 -17.30 -15.95
C HIS A 80 -14.26 -18.26 -15.43
N LEU A 81 -14.62 -19.03 -14.39
CA LEU A 81 -13.78 -20.06 -13.80
C LEU A 81 -13.65 -21.24 -14.78
N GLU A 82 -12.41 -21.58 -15.10
CA GLU A 82 -12.06 -22.65 -16.04
C GLU A 82 -11.65 -23.92 -15.30
N ASN A 83 -10.93 -23.75 -14.19
CA ASN A 83 -10.48 -24.86 -13.36
C ASN A 83 -10.40 -24.40 -11.90
N TRP A 84 -10.76 -25.28 -10.97
CA TRP A 84 -10.56 -25.11 -9.54
C TRP A 84 -10.15 -26.44 -8.93
N ASP A 85 -8.85 -26.57 -8.70
CA ASP A 85 -8.21 -27.76 -8.15
C ASP A 85 -7.68 -27.43 -6.76
N THR A 86 -8.49 -27.74 -5.75
CA THR A 86 -8.15 -27.50 -4.34
C THR A 86 -7.09 -28.47 -3.81
N SER A 87 -6.88 -29.63 -4.47
CA SER A 87 -5.85 -30.59 -4.08
C SER A 87 -4.45 -30.09 -4.46
N ASN A 88 -4.34 -29.42 -5.61
CA ASN A 88 -3.10 -28.83 -6.09
C ASN A 88 -2.99 -27.32 -5.81
N LEU A 89 -3.98 -26.73 -5.13
CA LEU A 89 -4.06 -25.29 -4.81
C LEU A 89 -3.96 -24.40 -6.06
N ILE A 90 -4.70 -24.76 -7.11
CA ILE A 90 -4.72 -24.08 -8.40
C ILE A 90 -6.15 -23.64 -8.74
N PHE A 91 -6.31 -22.42 -9.24
CA PHE A 91 -7.49 -22.07 -10.01
C PHE A 91 -7.12 -21.22 -11.22
N SER A 92 -7.91 -21.33 -12.29
CA SER A 92 -7.71 -20.54 -13.51
C SER A 92 -9.03 -20.01 -14.03
N TRP A 93 -8.99 -18.85 -14.69
CA TRP A 93 -10.16 -18.19 -15.23
C TRP A 93 -9.85 -17.52 -16.56
N THR A 94 -10.88 -17.31 -17.36
CA THR A 94 -10.87 -16.37 -18.48
C THR A 94 -11.59 -15.09 -18.06
N SER A 95 -11.26 -13.95 -18.67
CA SER A 95 -12.03 -12.74 -18.42
C SER A 95 -12.25 -11.93 -19.67
N SER A 96 -13.42 -11.33 -19.77
CA SER A 96 -13.77 -10.36 -20.79
C SER A 96 -13.91 -8.98 -20.15
N SER A 97 -13.31 -7.98 -20.80
CA SER A 97 -13.52 -6.58 -20.47
C SER A 97 -13.49 -5.76 -21.75
N ALA A 98 -14.55 -5.00 -22.00
CA ALA A 98 -14.61 -4.04 -23.11
C ALA A 98 -13.71 -2.81 -22.90
N LEU A 99 -13.10 -2.68 -21.71
CA LEU A 99 -12.28 -1.54 -21.30
C LEU A 99 -10.77 -1.87 -21.26
N SER A 100 -10.40 -3.13 -21.50
CA SER A 100 -9.02 -3.59 -21.41
C SER A 100 -8.34 -3.55 -22.78
N PRO A 101 -7.10 -3.03 -22.90
CA PRO A 101 -6.34 -3.03 -24.16
C PRO A 101 -5.78 -4.43 -24.50
N VAL A 102 -6.41 -5.49 -23.99
CA VAL A 102 -6.09 -6.88 -24.29
C VAL A 102 -7.37 -7.69 -24.49
N SER A 103 -7.25 -8.78 -25.25
CA SER A 103 -8.32 -9.75 -25.53
C SER A 103 -7.83 -11.17 -25.22
N ASN A 104 -8.75 -12.15 -25.24
CA ASN A 104 -8.45 -13.56 -24.95
C ASN A 104 -7.71 -13.80 -23.62
N TYR A 105 -7.94 -12.94 -22.63
CA TYR A 105 -7.26 -12.99 -21.35
C TYR A 105 -7.62 -14.26 -20.58
N ARG A 106 -6.60 -15.02 -20.20
CA ARG A 106 -6.69 -16.20 -19.34
C ARG A 106 -5.64 -16.08 -18.26
N ALA A 107 -6.01 -16.30 -17.01
CA ALA A 107 -5.08 -16.28 -15.89
C ALA A 107 -5.20 -17.53 -15.02
N ARG A 108 -4.12 -17.79 -14.28
CA ARG A 108 -3.99 -18.92 -13.35
C ARG A 108 -3.26 -18.46 -12.10
N VAL A 109 -3.81 -18.86 -10.97
CA VAL A 109 -3.20 -18.77 -9.64
C VAL A 109 -2.80 -20.17 -9.20
N SER A 110 -1.60 -20.29 -8.63
CA SER A 110 -1.14 -21.52 -7.96
C SER A 110 -0.37 -21.20 -6.69
N VAL A 111 -0.64 -21.94 -5.62
CA VAL A 111 0.17 -21.89 -4.38
C VAL A 111 1.07 -23.12 -4.31
N THR A 112 2.36 -22.91 -4.11
CA THR A 112 3.35 -23.98 -3.95
C THR A 112 4.06 -23.87 -2.61
N GLU A 113 4.59 -25.00 -2.13
CA GLU A 113 5.53 -25.02 -1.01
C GLU A 113 6.83 -24.28 -1.38
N ASP A 114 7.35 -23.50 -0.44
CA ASP A 114 8.68 -22.87 -0.50
C ASP A 114 9.35 -23.07 0.87
N GLY A 115 9.90 -24.26 1.10
CA GLY A 115 10.46 -24.66 2.40
C GLY A 115 9.38 -24.76 3.50
N GLN A 116 9.55 -24.03 4.61
CA GLN A 116 8.54 -23.92 5.68
C GLN A 116 7.45 -22.87 5.37
N THR A 117 7.53 -22.25 4.20
CA THR A 117 6.69 -21.13 3.77
C THR A 117 5.98 -21.48 2.46
N SER A 118 5.32 -20.51 1.81
CA SER A 118 4.63 -20.73 0.54
C SER A 118 4.90 -19.64 -0.48
N ALA A 119 4.68 -19.98 -1.75
CA ALA A 119 4.75 -19.04 -2.86
C ALA A 119 3.44 -19.04 -3.65
N LEU A 120 2.94 -17.86 -3.97
CA LEU A 120 1.81 -17.65 -4.87
C LEU A 120 2.33 -17.23 -6.24
N LYS A 121 1.99 -17.99 -7.27
CA LYS A 121 2.28 -17.63 -8.65
C LYS A 121 1.00 -17.24 -9.38
N LEU A 122 1.02 -16.07 -10.02
CA LEU A 122 0.00 -15.60 -10.95
C LEU A 122 0.61 -15.59 -12.36
N THR A 123 -0.06 -16.24 -13.31
CA THR A 123 0.28 -16.20 -14.74
C THR A 123 -0.91 -15.69 -15.53
N ALA A 124 -0.67 -14.96 -16.61
CA ALA A 124 -1.69 -14.51 -17.54
C ALA A 124 -1.23 -14.63 -19.00
N SER A 125 -2.11 -15.14 -19.87
CA SER A 125 -1.94 -15.20 -21.31
C SER A 125 -2.99 -14.33 -21.99
N TYR A 126 -2.62 -13.51 -22.99
CA TYR A 126 -3.53 -12.54 -23.61
C TYR A 126 -3.01 -12.04 -24.96
N ASP A 127 -3.88 -11.44 -25.77
CA ASP A 127 -3.53 -10.80 -27.02
C ASP A 127 -3.68 -9.28 -26.91
N ALA A 128 -2.71 -8.50 -27.40
CA ALA A 128 -2.83 -7.04 -27.45
C ALA A 128 -4.02 -6.61 -28.30
N ASN A 129 -4.75 -5.58 -27.86
CA ASN A 129 -5.92 -5.05 -28.55
C ASN A 129 -5.92 -3.52 -28.52
N GLY A 130 -5.65 -2.91 -29.68
CA GLY A 130 -5.64 -1.44 -29.84
C GLY A 130 -4.39 -0.74 -29.29
N VAL A 131 -3.40 -1.49 -28.81
CA VAL A 131 -2.09 -1.00 -28.33
C VAL A 131 -0.97 -1.92 -28.84
N SER A 132 0.29 -1.53 -28.62
CA SER A 132 1.44 -2.39 -28.91
C SER A 132 1.59 -3.54 -27.91
N ASP A 133 2.24 -4.63 -28.31
CA ASP A 133 2.52 -5.77 -27.41
C ASP A 133 3.28 -5.35 -26.14
N ALA A 134 4.26 -4.45 -26.27
CA ALA A 134 5.04 -3.94 -25.15
C ALA A 134 4.18 -3.13 -24.17
N GLU A 135 3.22 -2.36 -24.68
CA GLU A 135 2.28 -1.59 -23.85
C GLU A 135 1.25 -2.50 -23.18
N ALA A 136 0.69 -3.46 -23.91
CA ALA A 136 -0.19 -4.49 -23.35
C ALA A 136 0.51 -5.26 -22.22
N GLN A 137 1.75 -5.69 -22.45
CA GLN A 137 2.53 -6.42 -21.47
C GLN A 137 2.80 -5.59 -20.22
N LYS A 138 3.22 -4.33 -20.38
CA LYS A 138 3.42 -3.40 -19.26
C LYS A 138 2.16 -3.23 -18.41
N ILE A 139 0.99 -3.15 -19.05
CA ILE A 139 -0.30 -3.00 -18.36
C ILE A 139 -0.65 -4.25 -17.55
N ILE A 140 -0.47 -5.44 -18.14
CA ILE A 140 -0.79 -6.70 -17.45
C ILE A 140 0.23 -7.01 -16.34
N ASP A 141 1.52 -6.80 -16.58
CA ASP A 141 2.56 -6.94 -15.54
C ASP A 141 2.27 -6.03 -14.36
N GLY A 142 1.95 -4.75 -14.61
CA GLY A 142 1.56 -3.81 -13.57
C GLY A 142 0.26 -4.21 -12.84
N ALA A 143 -0.68 -4.85 -13.53
CA ALA A 143 -1.91 -5.35 -12.91
C ALA A 143 -1.67 -6.56 -12.00
N ILE A 144 -0.90 -7.54 -12.46
CA ILE A 144 -0.48 -8.72 -11.69
C ILE A 144 0.29 -8.27 -10.44
N TYR A 145 1.28 -7.40 -10.64
CA TYR A 145 2.11 -6.87 -9.58
C TYR A 145 1.28 -6.12 -8.55
N ARG A 146 0.36 -5.25 -8.98
CA ARG A 146 -0.56 -4.58 -8.06
C ARG A 146 -1.35 -5.58 -7.24
N SER A 147 -2.06 -6.52 -7.88
CA SER A 147 -2.91 -7.48 -7.19
C SER A 147 -2.15 -8.39 -6.21
N LEU A 148 -0.88 -8.70 -6.48
CA LEU A 148 -0.06 -9.52 -5.57
C LEU A 148 0.66 -8.72 -4.48
N CYS A 149 1.17 -7.53 -4.81
CA CYS A 149 2.26 -6.89 -4.06
C CYS A 149 1.89 -5.58 -3.39
N ILE A 150 0.89 -4.88 -3.94
CA ILE A 150 0.45 -3.57 -3.45
C ILE A 150 -0.89 -3.73 -2.77
N SER A 151 -1.80 -4.39 -3.48
CA SER A 151 -3.15 -4.69 -3.09
C SER A 151 -3.22 -6.00 -2.30
N GLY A 152 -2.35 -6.96 -2.64
CA GLY A 152 -2.42 -8.34 -2.18
C GLY A 152 -2.13 -8.53 -0.69
N PRO A 153 -2.42 -9.73 -0.15
CA PRO A 153 -2.04 -10.08 1.21
C PRO A 153 -0.56 -10.51 1.30
N LEU A 154 0.20 -10.41 0.21
CA LEU A 154 1.56 -10.91 0.07
C LEU A 154 2.57 -9.79 -0.07
N LEU A 155 3.75 -10.04 0.47
CA LEU A 155 4.88 -9.13 0.37
C LEU A 155 5.68 -9.53 -0.88
N CYS A 156 5.65 -8.72 -1.92
CA CYS A 156 6.62 -8.87 -3.01
C CYS A 156 7.84 -8.03 -2.66
N SER A 157 8.69 -8.59 -1.82
CA SER A 157 10.06 -8.11 -1.71
C SER A 157 10.99 -9.31 -1.80
N ASP A 158 12.04 -9.17 -2.61
CA ASP A 158 13.19 -10.07 -2.60
C ASP A 158 14.03 -9.91 -1.31
N ASP A 159 13.59 -9.04 -0.38
CA ASP A 159 14.25 -8.80 0.89
C ASP A 159 14.22 -10.08 1.76
N PRO A 160 15.37 -10.75 1.98
CA PRO A 160 15.48 -12.00 2.72
C PRO A 160 15.33 -11.81 4.24
N ARG A 161 14.91 -10.63 4.71
CA ARG A 161 14.51 -10.42 6.11
C ARG A 161 13.24 -11.24 6.39
N SER A 162 13.45 -12.54 6.58
CA SER A 162 12.66 -13.42 7.43
C SER A 162 12.64 -12.81 8.83
N ALA A 163 11.84 -11.78 8.99
CA ALA A 163 11.70 -11.06 10.24
C ALA A 163 10.88 -11.93 11.18
N THR A 164 11.31 -12.01 12.43
CA THR A 164 10.44 -12.46 13.52
C THR A 164 9.10 -11.73 13.40
N PRO A 165 7.96 -12.45 13.39
CA PRO A 165 6.65 -11.82 13.34
C PRO A 165 6.52 -10.79 14.47
N ALA A 166 6.01 -9.61 14.15
CA ALA A 166 5.67 -8.63 15.19
C ALA A 166 4.66 -9.23 16.17
N GLU A 167 4.75 -8.83 17.44
CA GLU A 167 3.74 -9.18 18.42
C GLU A 167 2.42 -8.48 18.03
N VAL A 168 1.34 -9.25 17.91
CA VAL A 168 0.02 -8.68 17.62
C VAL A 168 -0.66 -8.33 18.93
N VAL A 169 -0.83 -7.05 19.19
CA VAL A 169 -1.45 -6.52 20.42
C VAL A 169 -2.85 -5.97 20.14
N GLY A 170 -3.72 -6.06 21.15
CA GLY A 170 -5.03 -5.43 21.16
C GLY A 170 -5.07 -4.27 22.15
N PHE A 171 -5.68 -3.15 21.78
CA PHE A 171 -5.83 -1.99 22.66
C PHE A 171 -7.15 -1.26 22.43
N GLU A 172 -7.52 -0.39 23.37
CA GLU A 172 -8.82 0.27 23.36
C GLU A 172 -8.99 1.16 22.11
N GLY A 173 -10.07 0.92 21.40
CA GLY A 173 -10.46 1.55 20.16
C GLY A 173 -11.82 2.21 20.28
N GLN A 174 -12.11 3.06 21.27
CA GLN A 174 -13.49 3.58 21.45
C GLN A 174 -14.11 4.06 20.13
N SER A 175 -15.24 3.49 19.72
CA SER A 175 -16.00 3.99 18.57
C SER A 175 -16.98 5.07 19.03
N PHE A 176 -17.19 6.10 18.21
CA PHE A 176 -18.28 7.06 18.42
C PHE A 176 -19.67 6.41 18.36
N SER A 177 -19.80 5.20 17.80
CA SER A 177 -21.04 4.42 17.82
C SER A 177 -21.34 3.74 19.16
N SER A 178 -20.56 4.00 20.22
CA SER A 178 -20.66 3.33 21.54
C SER A 178 -20.42 1.82 21.50
N THR A 179 -19.98 1.28 20.36
CA THR A 179 -19.61 -0.11 20.22
C THR A 179 -18.18 -0.27 20.73
N PRO A 180 -17.93 -1.17 21.70
CA PRO A 180 -16.57 -1.52 22.08
C PRO A 180 -15.82 -1.99 20.85
N LEU A 181 -14.73 -1.30 20.53
CA LEU A 181 -13.86 -1.63 19.42
C LEU A 181 -12.46 -1.81 20.00
N THR A 182 -11.84 -2.94 19.67
CA THR A 182 -10.45 -3.25 20.04
C THR A 182 -9.61 -3.04 18.80
N LEU A 183 -8.75 -2.02 18.83
CA LEU A 183 -7.76 -1.83 17.78
C LEU A 183 -6.71 -2.93 17.86
N ARG A 184 -6.17 -3.25 16.70
CA ARG A 184 -5.06 -4.18 16.55
C ARG A 184 -3.80 -3.40 16.20
N GLY A 185 -2.66 -3.79 16.73
CA GLY A 185 -1.36 -3.24 16.36
C GLY A 185 -0.29 -4.31 16.20
N TYR A 186 0.68 -4.03 15.34
CA TYR A 186 1.91 -4.80 15.20
C TYR A 186 2.98 -4.12 16.05
N LEU A 187 3.31 -4.73 17.19
CA LEU A 187 4.28 -4.24 18.15
C LEU A 187 5.64 -4.89 17.91
N ARG A 188 6.68 -4.06 17.82
CA ARG A 188 8.08 -4.51 17.80
C ARG A 188 8.84 -3.79 18.90
N ARG A 189 9.77 -4.52 19.50
CA ARG A 189 10.59 -4.05 20.60
C ARG A 189 12.06 -4.32 20.27
N PRO A 190 12.95 -3.33 20.47
CA PRO A 190 14.39 -3.57 20.44
C PRO A 190 14.83 -4.52 21.56
N ASP A 191 15.98 -5.15 21.39
CA ASP A 191 16.63 -5.88 22.49
C ASP A 191 17.01 -4.92 23.64
N GLY A 192 16.98 -5.43 24.87
CA GLY A 192 17.35 -4.67 26.07
C GLY A 192 16.18 -4.31 27.00
N VAL A 193 16.48 -3.61 28.09
CA VAL A 193 15.53 -3.35 29.19
C VAL A 193 14.67 -2.08 29.01
N GLY A 194 15.11 -1.14 28.17
CA GLY A 194 14.46 0.16 28.01
C GLY A 194 14.75 1.14 29.16
N PRO A 195 13.99 2.25 29.29
CA PRO A 195 12.87 2.63 28.44
C PRO A 195 13.34 3.20 27.08
N PHE A 196 12.74 2.71 26.00
CA PHE A 196 13.04 3.09 24.62
C PHE A 196 12.18 4.27 24.15
N PRO A 197 12.68 5.12 23.23
CA PRO A 197 11.77 5.95 22.43
C PRO A 197 10.86 5.04 21.58
N ALA A 198 9.67 5.55 21.22
CA ALA A 198 8.68 4.76 20.49
C ALA A 198 8.09 5.51 19.29
N VAL A 199 7.68 4.77 18.27
CA VAL A 199 7.08 5.31 17.04
C VAL A 199 5.73 4.63 16.77
N VAL A 200 4.68 5.42 16.72
CA VAL A 200 3.36 5.01 16.22
C VAL A 200 3.36 5.14 14.70
N LEU A 201 3.03 4.07 13.98
CA LEU A 201 3.01 4.02 12.52
C LEU A 201 1.58 3.93 11.98
N LEU A 202 1.25 4.82 11.04
CA LEU A 202 -0.09 4.96 10.44
C LEU A 202 -0.08 4.69 8.92
N HIS A 203 -0.78 3.64 8.48
CA HIS A 203 -0.90 3.28 7.07
C HIS A 203 -1.77 4.26 6.27
N GLY A 204 -1.63 4.23 4.94
CA GLY A 204 -2.42 5.01 4.00
C GLY A 204 -3.89 4.58 3.88
N CYS A 205 -4.61 5.17 2.93
CA CYS A 205 -6.05 4.94 2.73
C CYS A 205 -6.39 3.52 2.21
N ASN A 206 -5.37 2.72 1.90
CA ASN A 206 -5.48 1.36 1.38
C ASN A 206 -5.43 0.27 2.48
N GLY A 207 -5.16 0.62 3.75
CA GLY A 207 -5.37 -0.31 4.87
C GLY A 207 -4.23 -1.27 5.22
N PHE A 208 -3.05 -1.17 4.60
CA PHE A 208 -1.99 -2.18 4.74
C PHE A 208 -1.06 -1.99 5.94
N ALA A 209 -1.60 -2.14 7.14
CA ALA A 209 -0.82 -2.08 8.38
C ALA A 209 0.32 -3.12 8.42
N GLY A 210 0.06 -4.36 7.97
CA GLY A 210 1.08 -5.41 7.95
C GLY A 210 2.25 -5.11 7.00
N GLN A 211 1.97 -4.59 5.80
CA GLN A 211 3.03 -4.18 4.87
C GLN A 211 3.84 -3.01 5.44
N LEU A 212 3.17 -2.04 6.07
CA LEU A 212 3.84 -0.90 6.70
C LEU A 212 4.76 -1.35 7.84
N ASP A 213 4.31 -2.30 8.66
CA ASP A 213 5.12 -2.88 9.73
C ASP A 213 6.38 -3.56 9.17
N GLN A 214 6.26 -4.32 8.08
CA GLN A 214 7.40 -5.00 7.47
C GLN A 214 8.38 -4.02 6.80
N ASN A 215 7.86 -2.97 6.17
CA ASN A 215 8.70 -1.97 5.48
C ASN A 215 9.40 -1.02 6.46
N TRP A 216 8.63 -0.45 7.41
CA TRP A 216 9.09 0.61 8.30
C TRP A 216 9.12 0.20 9.77
N GLY A 217 8.15 -0.57 10.26
CA GLY A 217 8.13 -1.03 11.65
C GLY A 217 9.41 -1.80 12.02
N MET A 218 9.76 -2.80 11.23
CA MET A 218 11.00 -3.56 11.39
C MET A 218 12.24 -2.65 11.31
N LYS A 219 12.31 -1.81 10.27
CA LYS A 219 13.46 -0.94 10.02
C LYS A 219 13.71 0.04 11.17
N ILE A 220 12.65 0.64 11.71
CA ILE A 220 12.71 1.59 12.82
C ILE A 220 13.00 0.86 14.14
N ALA A 221 12.49 -0.37 14.32
CA ALA A 221 12.86 -1.21 15.45
C ALA A 221 14.35 -1.56 15.46
N ASP A 222 14.94 -1.86 14.29
CA ASP A 222 16.38 -2.08 14.12
C ASP A 222 17.20 -0.81 14.45
N TRP A 223 16.60 0.37 14.41
CA TRP A 223 17.22 1.62 14.86
C TRP A 223 17.13 1.84 16.37
N GLY A 224 16.53 0.92 17.15
CA GLY A 224 16.45 1.01 18.60
C GLY A 224 15.18 1.68 19.15
N TYR A 225 14.11 1.72 18.35
CA TYR A 225 12.81 2.26 18.77
C TYR A 225 11.78 1.15 18.98
N VAL A 226 10.89 1.31 19.94
CA VAL A 226 9.64 0.52 19.96
C VAL A 226 8.77 0.99 18.81
N THR A 227 8.19 0.09 18.02
CA THR A 227 7.24 0.49 16.96
C THR A 227 5.88 -0.14 17.19
N LEU A 228 4.82 0.65 17.03
CA LEU A 228 3.46 0.16 17.00
C LEU A 228 2.77 0.58 15.70
N THR A 229 2.64 -0.36 14.76
CA THR A 229 1.91 -0.12 13.52
C THR A 229 0.43 -0.41 13.73
N VAL A 230 -0.40 0.62 13.63
CA VAL A 230 -1.83 0.53 13.96
C VAL A 230 -2.63 0.01 12.78
N ASP A 231 -3.36 -1.09 12.96
CA ASP A 231 -4.38 -1.54 12.02
C ASP A 231 -5.71 -0.83 12.32
N ARG A 232 -5.93 0.27 11.61
CA ARG A 232 -7.10 1.14 11.78
C ARG A 232 -8.35 0.56 11.12
N PHE A 233 -8.18 -0.39 10.20
CA PHE A 233 -9.24 -0.81 9.28
C PHE A 233 -9.77 -2.21 9.59
N GLY A 234 -8.89 -3.18 9.89
CA GLY A 234 -9.27 -4.56 10.16
C GLY A 234 -10.35 -4.69 11.24
N PRO A 235 -10.15 -4.12 12.44
CA PRO A 235 -11.17 -4.10 13.50
C PRO A 235 -12.50 -3.45 13.10
N ARG A 236 -12.47 -2.50 12.16
CA ARG A 236 -13.65 -1.80 11.62
C ARG A 236 -14.23 -2.46 10.36
N ARG A 237 -13.64 -3.56 9.89
CA ARG A 237 -13.96 -4.23 8.62
C ARG A 237 -13.94 -3.27 7.42
N LEU A 238 -13.10 -2.24 7.49
CA LEU A 238 -12.85 -1.33 6.38
C LEU A 238 -11.82 -1.98 5.45
N LYS A 239 -12.02 -1.82 4.14
CA LYS A 239 -11.09 -2.32 3.14
C LYS A 239 -10.20 -1.22 2.56
N ASN A 240 -10.79 -0.04 2.33
CA ASN A 240 -10.08 1.18 1.97
C ASN A 240 -10.95 2.40 2.29
N THR A 241 -10.34 3.57 2.23
CA THR A 241 -10.96 4.87 2.47
C THR A 241 -10.53 5.92 1.42
N CYS A 242 -9.94 5.49 0.31
CA CYS A 242 -9.30 6.38 -0.67
C CYS A 242 -10.29 7.28 -1.44
N ARG A 243 -11.56 6.88 -1.58
CA ARG A 243 -12.61 7.69 -2.23
C ARG A 243 -13.53 8.43 -1.27
N GLY A 244 -13.96 7.76 -0.20
CA GLY A 244 -15.03 8.24 0.69
C GLY A 244 -14.57 8.72 2.06
N GLY A 245 -13.27 8.64 2.36
CA GLY A 245 -12.75 8.87 3.70
C GLY A 245 -13.04 7.70 4.65
N GLY A 246 -12.51 7.80 5.87
CA GLY A 246 -12.79 6.87 6.97
C GLY A 246 -13.85 7.44 7.91
N PRO A 247 -14.40 6.61 8.81
CA PRO A 247 -15.26 7.13 9.87
C PRO A 247 -14.47 8.12 10.75
N PRO A 248 -15.09 9.17 11.32
CA PRO A 248 -14.37 10.25 11.99
C PRO A 248 -13.48 9.81 13.15
N ASP A 249 -13.79 8.69 13.80
CA ASP A 249 -13.06 8.14 14.93
C ASP A 249 -11.66 7.65 14.57
N VAL A 250 -11.34 7.38 13.30
CA VAL A 250 -9.97 7.01 12.87
C VAL A 250 -8.96 8.12 13.13
N ALA A 251 -9.42 9.37 13.29
CA ALA A 251 -8.55 10.50 13.62
C ALA A 251 -7.92 10.38 15.01
N PHE A 252 -8.52 9.59 15.90
CA PHE A 252 -8.06 9.39 17.27
C PHE A 252 -7.19 8.13 17.44
N ASP A 253 -7.08 7.28 16.41
CA ASP A 253 -6.35 6.01 16.52
C ASP A 253 -4.86 6.19 16.84
N ALA A 254 -4.26 7.31 16.42
CA ALA A 254 -2.90 7.67 16.80
C ALA A 254 -2.76 7.87 18.32
N TYR A 255 -3.68 8.63 18.92
CA TYR A 255 -3.69 8.89 20.35
C TYR A 255 -4.05 7.66 21.18
N ARG A 256 -4.92 6.78 20.68
CA ARG A 256 -5.19 5.49 21.32
C ARG A 256 -3.96 4.58 21.35
N ALA A 257 -3.18 4.60 20.27
CA ALA A 257 -1.90 3.90 20.22
C ALA A 257 -0.86 4.53 21.16
N LEU A 258 -0.83 5.87 21.27
CA LEU A 258 -0.01 6.58 22.27
C LEU A 258 -0.38 6.15 23.69
N ASP A 259 -1.66 6.17 24.03
CA ASP A 259 -2.16 5.80 25.37
C ASP A 259 -1.81 4.36 25.74
N PHE A 260 -1.83 3.43 24.77
CA PHE A 260 -1.36 2.07 24.97
C PHE A 260 0.16 2.01 25.20
N LEU A 261 0.94 2.73 24.39
CA LEU A 261 2.41 2.70 24.47
C LEU A 261 2.94 3.30 25.77
N VAL A 262 2.38 4.41 26.25
CA VAL A 262 2.87 5.07 27.48
C VAL A 262 2.58 4.28 28.76
N GLN A 263 1.78 3.21 28.69
CA GLN A 263 1.55 2.28 29.79
C GLN A 263 2.60 1.16 29.83
N GLN A 264 3.41 0.99 28.78
CA GLN A 264 4.43 -0.05 28.72
C GLN A 264 5.67 0.39 29.48
N GLN A 265 6.12 -0.42 30.45
CA GLN A 265 7.30 -0.09 31.28
C GLN A 265 8.60 0.08 30.47
N PHE A 266 8.66 -0.50 29.27
CA PHE A 266 9.80 -0.41 28.37
C PHE A 266 9.73 0.79 27.41
N VAL A 267 8.72 1.65 27.48
CA VAL A 267 8.57 2.86 26.66
C VAL A 267 8.83 4.11 27.50
N ASP A 268 9.61 5.06 26.99
CA ASP A 268 9.72 6.40 27.57
C ASP A 268 8.55 7.26 27.08
N PRO A 269 7.60 7.62 27.96
CA PRO A 269 6.39 8.34 27.55
C PRO A 269 6.65 9.76 27.02
N ARG A 270 7.85 10.31 27.22
CA ARG A 270 8.24 11.63 26.70
C ARG A 270 8.86 11.57 25.31
N ARG A 271 9.10 10.37 24.77
CA ARG A 271 9.82 10.14 23.51
C ARG A 271 9.00 9.29 22.54
N VAL A 272 7.71 9.57 22.43
CA VAL A 272 6.81 8.92 21.47
C VAL A 272 6.56 9.83 20.27
N ILE A 273 6.86 9.35 19.07
CA ILE A 273 6.68 10.04 17.78
C ILE A 273 5.53 9.38 17.01
N VAL A 274 4.80 10.14 16.21
CA VAL A 274 3.86 9.58 15.21
C VAL A 274 4.43 9.74 13.81
N VAL A 275 4.38 8.67 13.02
CA VAL A 275 4.82 8.66 11.62
C VAL A 275 3.72 8.06 10.76
N GLY A 276 3.37 8.75 9.67
CA GLY A 276 2.29 8.32 8.80
C GLY A 276 2.56 8.48 7.32
N PHE A 277 1.84 7.69 6.51
CA PHE A 277 2.03 7.60 5.07
C PHE A 277 0.70 7.92 4.35
N SER A 278 0.72 8.80 3.34
CA SER A 278 -0.48 9.22 2.59
C SER A 278 -1.60 9.71 3.53
N GLN A 279 -2.79 9.09 3.54
CA GLN A 279 -3.82 9.39 4.54
C GLN A 279 -3.31 9.26 5.99
N GLY A 280 -2.47 8.27 6.29
CA GLY A 280 -1.83 8.17 7.59
C GLY A 280 -0.90 9.35 7.88
N GLY A 281 -0.28 9.92 6.85
CA GLY A 281 0.55 11.13 6.95
C GLY A 281 -0.30 12.35 7.30
N TRP A 282 -1.48 12.51 6.69
CA TRP A 282 -2.44 13.52 7.14
C TRP A 282 -2.86 13.32 8.59
N LEU A 283 -3.16 12.10 9.02
CA LEU A 283 -3.54 11.83 10.40
C LEU A 283 -2.38 12.05 11.39
N SER A 284 -1.15 11.80 10.98
CA SER A 284 0.05 12.16 11.73
C SER A 284 0.12 13.67 11.93
N LEU A 285 -0.08 14.47 10.86
CA LEU A 285 -0.08 15.93 10.94
C LEU A 285 -1.26 16.46 11.76
N SER A 286 -2.48 15.93 11.56
CA SER A 286 -3.66 16.34 12.32
C SER A 286 -3.62 15.94 13.79
N SER A 287 -2.81 14.94 14.15
CA SER A 287 -2.54 14.60 15.56
C SER A 287 -1.70 15.67 16.25
N VAL A 288 -0.95 16.49 15.51
CA VAL A 288 -0.02 17.48 16.07
C VAL A 288 -0.24 18.91 15.55
N GLU A 289 -1.26 19.15 14.75
CA GLU A 289 -1.74 20.50 14.49
C GLU A 289 -2.56 20.99 15.69
N ARG A 290 -2.55 22.30 15.95
CA ARG A 290 -3.43 22.91 16.96
C ARG A 290 -4.88 22.84 16.50
N GLY A 291 -5.50 21.67 16.69
CA GLY A 291 -6.86 21.33 16.26
C GLY A 291 -7.57 20.48 17.32
N PHE A 292 -8.79 20.05 17.01
CA PHE A 292 -9.65 19.35 17.97
C PHE A 292 -9.04 18.04 18.50
N VAL A 293 -8.46 17.23 17.61
CA VAL A 293 -7.89 15.92 17.96
C VAL A 293 -6.73 16.07 18.95
N GLU A 294 -5.80 16.98 18.64
CA GLU A 294 -4.69 17.30 19.52
C GLU A 294 -5.21 17.85 20.86
N GLN A 295 -6.05 18.90 20.84
CA GLN A 295 -6.49 19.61 22.06
C GLN A 295 -7.26 18.73 23.04
N THR A 296 -8.04 17.76 22.55
CA THR A 296 -8.84 16.86 23.39
C THR A 296 -8.07 15.65 23.90
N SER A 297 -6.83 15.43 23.42
CA SER A 297 -5.98 14.33 23.88
C SER A 297 -5.11 14.77 25.05
N GLU A 298 -5.11 14.01 26.14
CA GLU A 298 -4.36 14.36 27.36
C GLU A 298 -2.84 14.18 27.18
N LYS A 299 -2.43 13.05 26.58
CA LYS A 299 -1.04 12.77 26.22
C LYS A 299 -0.73 13.42 24.88
N LYS A 300 0.53 13.79 24.65
CA LYS A 300 0.99 14.48 23.45
C LYS A 300 2.18 13.76 22.84
N PHE A 301 2.28 13.77 21.52
CA PHE A 301 3.46 13.29 20.82
C PHE A 301 4.64 14.24 21.04
N ARG A 302 5.87 13.70 20.92
CA ARG A 302 7.12 14.47 20.99
C ARG A 302 7.45 15.17 19.67
N ALA A 303 7.09 14.54 18.55
CA ALA A 303 7.34 14.96 17.19
C ALA A 303 6.40 14.21 16.22
N ALA A 304 6.36 14.65 14.96
CA ALA A 304 5.64 13.95 13.89
C ALA A 304 6.46 13.86 12.60
N ALA A 305 6.27 12.79 11.81
CA ALA A 305 6.75 12.74 10.43
C ALA A 305 5.66 12.24 9.47
N ALA A 306 5.64 12.78 8.26
CA ALA A 306 4.61 12.46 7.27
C ALA A 306 5.23 12.23 5.88
N PHE A 307 5.00 11.04 5.33
CA PHE A 307 5.36 10.67 3.97
C PHE A 307 4.19 10.95 3.04
N TYR A 308 4.44 11.76 2.01
CA TYR A 308 3.50 12.18 0.96
C TYR A 308 2.08 12.45 1.48
N PRO A 309 1.91 13.33 2.50
CA PRO A 309 0.60 13.59 3.08
C PRO A 309 -0.25 14.52 2.18
N PRO A 310 -1.59 14.41 2.22
CA PRO A 310 -2.46 15.44 1.67
C PRO A 310 -2.42 16.71 2.54
N CYS A 311 -1.42 17.57 2.32
CA CYS A 311 -1.15 18.77 3.11
C CYS A 311 -2.29 19.81 3.10
N THR A 312 -3.19 19.80 2.10
CA THR A 312 -4.35 20.70 2.02
C THR A 312 -5.37 20.48 3.15
N ALA A 313 -5.39 19.27 3.75
CA ALA A 313 -6.31 18.90 4.82
C ALA A 313 -5.89 19.46 6.20
N VAL A 314 -4.65 19.89 6.35
CA VAL A 314 -4.10 20.46 7.59
C VAL A 314 -4.41 21.96 7.63
N LYS A 315 -4.95 22.45 8.74
CA LYS A 315 -5.41 23.85 8.92
C LYS A 315 -4.68 24.60 10.02
N GLY A 316 -4.30 23.92 11.10
CA GLY A 316 -3.65 24.54 12.26
C GLY A 316 -2.12 24.64 12.13
N PRO A 317 -1.48 25.52 12.93
CA PRO A 317 -0.04 25.48 13.14
C PRO A 317 0.36 24.19 13.90
N MET A 318 1.57 23.69 13.66
CA MET A 318 2.09 22.51 14.38
C MET A 318 2.40 22.86 15.84
N THR A 319 2.18 21.92 16.75
CA THR A 319 2.49 22.04 18.20
C THR A 319 3.80 21.36 18.58
N VAL A 320 4.42 20.61 17.66
CA VAL A 320 5.69 19.87 17.85
C VAL A 320 6.54 19.96 16.59
N PRO A 321 7.86 19.67 16.66
CA PRO A 321 8.70 19.54 15.48
C PRO A 321 8.14 18.50 14.51
N THR A 322 8.09 18.86 13.22
CA THR A 322 7.43 18.04 12.19
C THR A 322 8.30 17.90 10.95
N LEU A 323 8.40 16.68 10.42
CA LEU A 323 9.07 16.37 9.16
C LEU A 323 8.05 15.98 8.08
N ILE A 324 8.15 16.56 6.89
CA ILE A 324 7.35 16.22 5.71
C ILE A 324 8.28 15.77 4.59
N LEU A 325 7.98 14.61 4.00
CA LEU A 325 8.78 13.92 2.98
C LEU A 325 7.87 13.66 1.77
N ILE A 326 8.10 14.31 0.63
CA ILE A 326 7.16 14.22 -0.51
C ILE A 326 7.86 14.18 -1.86
N GLY A 327 7.26 13.50 -2.84
CA GLY A 327 7.78 13.46 -4.21
C GLY A 327 7.39 14.69 -5.02
N ASP A 328 8.29 15.22 -5.85
CA ASP A 328 8.02 16.39 -6.69
C ASP A 328 7.02 16.11 -7.82
N ASN A 329 6.92 14.85 -8.26
CA ASN A 329 5.98 14.39 -9.29
C ASN A 329 4.73 13.70 -8.70
N ASP A 330 4.48 13.84 -7.40
CA ASP A 330 3.28 13.29 -6.77
C ASP A 330 2.02 13.96 -7.33
N ASP A 331 1.25 13.23 -8.13
CA ASP A 331 0.02 13.69 -8.78
C ASP A 331 -1.24 13.42 -7.94
N TRP A 332 -1.09 12.79 -6.77
CA TRP A 332 -2.19 12.50 -5.85
C TRP A 332 -2.22 13.49 -4.70
N THR A 333 -1.07 13.73 -4.08
CA THR A 333 -0.88 14.73 -3.04
C THR A 333 0.21 15.71 -3.50
N PRO A 334 -0.12 16.72 -4.32
CA PRO A 334 0.90 17.57 -4.94
C PRO A 334 1.81 18.26 -3.92
N ALA A 335 3.13 18.20 -4.16
CA ALA A 335 4.14 18.82 -3.28
C ALA A 335 3.91 20.32 -3.03
N ASP A 336 3.30 21.04 -3.98
CA ASP A 336 2.93 22.46 -3.84
C ASP A 336 2.03 22.70 -2.62
N ALA A 337 1.11 21.78 -2.30
CA ALA A 337 0.27 21.89 -1.10
C ALA A 337 1.11 21.88 0.18
N CYS A 338 2.16 21.06 0.24
CA CYS A 338 3.06 21.02 1.39
C CYS A 338 4.00 22.23 1.43
N ARG A 339 4.44 22.74 0.26
CA ARG A 339 5.18 24.01 0.17
C ARG A 339 4.35 25.17 0.71
N LYS A 340 3.06 25.25 0.35
CA LYS A 340 2.10 26.23 0.87
C LYS A 340 1.92 26.10 2.38
N LEU A 341 1.66 24.88 2.87
CA LEU A 341 1.52 24.59 4.31
C LEU A 341 2.71 25.12 5.12
N VAL A 342 3.94 24.78 4.71
CA VAL A 342 5.17 25.18 5.42
C VAL A 342 5.39 26.70 5.36
N ASN A 343 4.94 27.36 4.30
CA ASN A 343 4.99 28.80 4.15
C ASN A 343 3.84 29.55 4.87
N GLY A 344 2.95 28.84 5.57
CA GLY A 344 1.79 29.43 6.24
C GLY A 344 0.68 29.87 5.28
N GLN A 345 0.65 29.33 4.06
CA GLN A 345 -0.39 29.62 3.06
C GLN A 345 -1.52 28.58 3.16
N ASP A 346 -2.71 28.95 2.71
CA ASP A 346 -3.83 28.04 2.49
C ASP A 346 -4.65 28.47 1.27
N ASP A 347 -5.52 27.58 0.80
CA ASP A 347 -6.36 27.80 -0.39
C ASP A 347 -7.64 28.61 -0.08
N LEU A 348 -7.89 28.99 1.18
CA LEU A 348 -9.14 29.63 1.64
C LEU A 348 -8.95 30.94 2.45
N GLY A 349 -7.73 31.48 2.54
CA GLY A 349 -7.41 32.70 3.27
C GLY A 349 -6.71 32.42 4.59
N VAL A 350 -5.59 33.13 4.83
CA VAL A 350 -4.54 32.86 5.82
C VAL A 350 -5.08 32.44 7.21
N SER A 351 -5.12 31.13 7.47
CA SER A 351 -5.39 30.52 8.78
C SER A 351 -4.14 30.43 9.67
N ARG A 352 -2.95 30.65 9.10
CA ARG A 352 -1.63 30.48 9.76
C ARG A 352 -0.68 31.58 9.34
N ARG A 353 0.10 32.14 10.27
CA ARG A 353 1.20 33.05 9.89
C ARG A 353 2.50 32.28 9.70
N LYS A 354 3.36 32.72 8.78
CA LYS A 354 4.71 32.19 8.67
C LYS A 354 5.45 32.33 10.01
N GLY A 355 5.95 31.23 10.55
CA GLY A 355 6.60 31.18 11.86
C GLY A 355 5.66 31.00 13.06
N GLU A 356 4.36 30.77 12.83
CA GLU A 356 3.42 30.39 13.89
C GLU A 356 3.48 28.88 14.16
N GLY A 357 3.67 28.51 15.42
CA GLY A 357 3.82 27.11 15.85
C GLY A 357 5.26 26.62 15.82
N GLU A 358 5.43 25.31 16.00
CA GLU A 358 6.73 24.64 15.93
C GLU A 358 7.19 24.45 14.46
N PRO A 359 8.50 24.38 14.21
CA PRO A 359 9.04 24.34 12.85
C PRO A 359 8.66 23.05 12.11
N MET A 360 8.34 23.22 10.83
CA MET A 360 8.16 22.13 9.86
C MET A 360 9.37 22.06 8.93
N GLN A 361 10.01 20.89 8.86
CA GLN A 361 11.00 20.58 7.83
C GLN A 361 10.29 19.92 6.65
N LEU A 362 10.53 20.42 5.43
CA LEU A 362 10.02 19.82 4.20
C LEU A 362 11.18 19.39 3.32
N ILE A 363 11.16 18.12 2.92
CA ILE A 363 12.06 17.58 1.91
C ILE A 363 11.22 17.15 0.72
N VAL A 364 11.52 17.71 -0.45
CA VAL A 364 10.89 17.34 -1.71
C VAL A 364 11.88 16.58 -2.56
N TYR A 365 11.53 15.35 -2.93
CA TYR A 365 12.38 14.44 -3.70
C TYR A 365 12.15 14.62 -5.20
N PRO A 366 13.17 15.07 -5.97
CA PRO A 366 13.03 15.26 -7.40
C PRO A 366 12.63 13.97 -8.11
N SER A 367 11.71 14.08 -9.08
CA SER A 367 11.24 12.96 -9.91
C SER A 367 10.58 11.79 -9.16
N ALA A 368 10.31 11.93 -7.86
CA ALA A 368 9.61 10.91 -7.09
C ALA A 368 8.09 11.13 -7.15
N HIS A 369 7.35 10.02 -7.20
CA HIS A 369 5.89 9.99 -7.24
C HIS A 369 5.31 9.57 -5.88
N HIS A 370 3.99 9.40 -5.80
CA HIS A 370 3.34 8.88 -4.60
C HIS A 370 3.83 7.45 -4.29
N GLY A 371 4.06 7.13 -3.02
CA GLY A 371 4.56 5.81 -2.61
C GLY A 371 6.01 5.51 -2.99
N PHE A 372 6.84 6.54 -3.20
CA PHE A 372 8.23 6.39 -3.67
C PHE A 372 9.11 5.44 -2.83
N ASP A 373 8.75 5.18 -1.58
CA ASP A 373 9.46 4.32 -0.61
C ASP A 373 9.05 2.85 -0.70
N LEU A 374 7.96 2.53 -1.39
CA LEU A 374 7.43 1.17 -1.49
C LEU A 374 8.22 0.39 -2.54
N GLN A 375 9.12 -0.49 -2.11
CA GLN A 375 9.84 -1.40 -3.02
C GLN A 375 8.90 -2.27 -3.85
N SER A 376 7.66 -2.47 -3.39
CA SER A 376 6.56 -3.07 -4.13
C SER A 376 5.98 -2.16 -5.22
N LEU A 377 6.68 -1.12 -5.68
CA LEU A 377 6.32 -0.22 -6.80
C LEU A 377 7.42 -0.13 -7.86
N GLN A 378 8.29 -1.15 -8.02
CA GLN A 378 9.35 -1.13 -9.04
C GLN A 378 8.81 -0.96 -10.46
N MET A 379 7.62 -1.52 -10.72
CA MET A 379 6.85 -1.22 -11.91
C MET A 379 5.84 -0.13 -11.59
N PRO A 380 5.81 0.99 -12.35
CA PRO A 380 4.84 2.05 -12.14
C PRO A 380 3.40 1.52 -12.26
N VAL A 381 2.51 1.99 -11.39
CA VAL A 381 1.10 1.62 -11.42
C VAL A 381 0.20 2.84 -11.46
N GLN A 382 -0.97 2.66 -12.08
CA GLN A 382 -2.08 3.60 -11.99
C GLN A 382 -3.03 3.13 -10.88
N TYR A 383 -3.26 3.97 -9.88
CA TYR A 383 -4.14 3.68 -8.75
C TYR A 383 -5.07 4.86 -8.52
N PHE A 384 -6.39 4.65 -8.69
CA PHE A 384 -7.41 5.71 -8.65
C PHE A 384 -7.13 6.89 -9.61
N GLY A 385 -6.44 6.64 -10.73
CA GLY A 385 -6.08 7.67 -11.71
C GLY A 385 -4.79 8.44 -11.37
N HIS A 386 -4.04 7.98 -10.35
CA HIS A 386 -2.79 8.57 -9.90
C HIS A 386 -1.62 7.62 -10.19
N HIS A 387 -0.46 8.20 -10.49
CA HIS A 387 0.78 7.47 -10.77
C HIS A 387 1.55 7.17 -9.48
N LEU A 388 1.76 5.89 -9.19
CA LEU A 388 2.54 5.40 -8.07
C LEU A 388 3.77 4.65 -8.59
N GLU A 389 4.95 4.99 -8.07
CA GLU A 389 6.21 4.43 -8.56
C GLU A 389 7.30 4.51 -7.49
N PHE A 390 8.06 3.41 -7.35
CA PHE A 390 9.22 3.33 -6.49
C PHE A 390 10.35 4.19 -7.04
N ASN A 391 10.97 5.00 -6.17
CA ASN A 391 12.18 5.75 -6.52
C ASN A 391 13.26 5.43 -5.49
N LYS A 392 14.27 4.67 -5.90
CA LYS A 392 15.35 4.21 -5.01
C LYS A 392 16.06 5.36 -4.30
N ALA A 393 16.38 6.44 -5.02
CA ALA A 393 17.09 7.57 -4.43
C ALA A 393 16.24 8.27 -3.37
N ALA A 394 14.96 8.52 -3.65
CA ALA A 394 14.03 9.09 -2.69
C ALA A 394 13.78 8.15 -1.49
N ALA A 395 13.65 6.85 -1.72
CA ALA A 395 13.48 5.85 -0.67
C ALA A 395 14.69 5.82 0.30
N ASP A 396 15.91 5.79 -0.23
CA ASP A 396 17.13 5.78 0.59
C ASP A 396 17.26 7.10 1.37
N GLN A 397 17.15 8.25 0.69
CA GLN A 397 17.29 9.57 1.31
C GLN A 397 16.21 9.84 2.36
N SER A 398 14.96 9.44 2.11
CA SER A 398 13.87 9.61 3.07
C SER A 398 14.02 8.74 4.30
N SER A 399 14.61 7.56 4.15
CA SER A 399 14.97 6.72 5.28
C SER A 399 16.04 7.35 6.16
N ASP A 400 17.09 7.89 5.54
CA ASP A 400 18.14 8.57 6.29
C ASP A 400 17.60 9.82 6.99
N ALA A 401 16.81 10.64 6.27
CA ALA A 401 16.17 11.83 6.83
C ALA A 401 15.24 11.51 8.00
N LEU A 402 14.45 10.43 7.91
CA LEU A 402 13.60 10.00 9.03
C LEU A 402 14.45 9.56 10.23
N ARG A 403 15.49 8.75 10.02
CA ARG A 403 16.37 8.30 11.11
C ARG A 403 17.02 9.49 11.83
N ASP A 404 17.59 10.41 11.07
CA ASP A 404 18.25 11.61 11.60
C ASP A 404 17.25 12.49 12.38
N PHE A 405 16.04 12.65 11.84
CA PHE A 405 14.98 13.39 12.51
C PHE A 405 14.58 12.75 13.84
N LEU A 406 14.35 11.42 13.86
CA LEU A 406 14.02 10.69 15.09
C LEU A 406 15.11 10.84 16.16
N GLN A 407 16.39 10.72 15.77
CA GLN A 407 17.52 10.95 16.67
C GLN A 407 17.57 12.39 17.18
N SER A 408 17.31 13.38 16.33
CA SER A 408 17.34 14.80 16.72
C SER A 408 16.28 15.15 17.78
N VAL A 409 15.10 14.51 17.74
CA VAL A 409 13.99 14.83 18.65
C VAL A 409 13.92 13.94 19.90
N THR A 410 14.58 12.77 19.88
CA THR A 410 14.58 11.80 21.00
C THR A 410 15.96 11.55 21.64
N GLY A 411 17.04 12.04 21.04
CA GLY A 411 18.40 11.64 21.36
C GLY A 411 18.75 10.26 20.80
N GLU A 412 19.96 9.77 21.08
CA GLU A 412 20.33 8.40 20.71
C GLU A 412 19.40 7.39 21.44
N PRO A 413 18.83 6.40 20.73
CA PRO A 413 18.14 5.29 21.36
C PRO A 413 19.16 4.52 22.23
N GLY A 414 18.86 4.36 23.51
CA GLY A 414 19.76 3.69 24.45
C GLY A 414 20.05 2.26 23.98
N LYS A 415 21.34 1.91 23.88
CA LYS A 415 21.80 0.57 23.50
C LYS A 415 21.49 -0.46 24.56
#